data_AF-A0A9D1QUS1-F1
#
_entry.id   AF-A0A9D1QUS1-F1
#
_cell.length_a   1.000
_cell.length_b   1.000
_cell.length_c   1.000
_cell.angle_alpha   90.00
_cell.angle_beta   90.00
_cell.angle_gamma   90.00
#
_symmetry.space_group_name_H-M   'P 1'
#
loop_
_entity.id
_entity.type
_entity.pdbx_description
1 polymer ?
#
loop_
_entity_poly.entity_id
_entity_poly.type
_entity_poly.pdbx_seq_one_letter_code
_entity_poly.pdbx_strand_id
1 'polypeptide(L)'
;MELAVHIQWWKLIPWKEISTYLVPLVSILASYLIGRIQSSNSQRNDVRQKRYEQLYLPVIRDLIESGYWRTDPQVAHKSIATDFYPMLSQHIELMGNRSAIAFINFEMPLFTYKVDLGLLLDSHKNPKETPYKIPQKDKDAYNIAFLSLVAALLAESSQLAHKLKFPDLSETISSSFDLQMHKWLQLEDQDQN
;
A
#
# COMPACT_ATOMS: atom_id res chain seq x y z
N MET A 1 30.70 19.12 72.25
CA MET A 1 31.41 19.35 70.97
C MET A 1 31.41 18.03 70.24
N GLU A 2 30.30 17.75 69.55
CA GLU A 2 30.09 16.51 68.82
C GLU A 2 30.93 16.52 67.54
N LEU A 3 31.98 15.70 67.51
CA LEU A 3 32.77 15.49 66.30
C LEU A 3 32.06 14.44 65.44
N ALA A 4 31.45 14.94 64.36
CA ALA A 4 30.76 14.17 63.34
C ALA A 4 31.63 13.04 62.79
N VAL A 5 31.26 11.81 63.11
CA VAL A 5 31.81 10.59 62.53
C VAL A 5 31.17 10.42 61.15
N HIS A 6 31.72 11.12 60.16
CA HIS A 6 31.33 10.95 58.76
C HIS A 6 32.04 9.71 58.20
N ILE A 7 31.56 8.52 58.56
CA ILE A 7 32.07 7.25 58.00
C ILE A 7 31.81 7.27 56.49
N GLN A 8 32.88 7.25 55.71
CA GLN A 8 32.83 7.08 54.26
C GLN A 8 32.58 5.60 53.92
N TRP A 9 31.35 5.11 54.18
CA TRP A 9 30.92 3.72 53.94
C TRP A 9 31.18 3.24 52.49
N TRP A 10 31.23 4.16 51.52
CA TRP A 10 31.51 3.91 50.10
C TRP A 10 32.88 3.28 49.81
N LYS A 11 33.88 3.49 50.69
CA LYS A 11 35.24 2.95 50.54
C LYS A 11 35.37 1.48 50.97
N LEU A 12 34.39 0.94 51.70
CA LEU A 12 34.34 -0.46 52.12
C LEU A 12 33.70 -1.39 51.08
N ILE A 13 33.10 -0.83 50.04
CA ILE A 13 32.47 -1.59 48.97
C ILE A 13 33.57 -2.03 47.98
N PRO A 14 33.78 -3.34 47.74
CA PRO A 14 34.78 -3.84 46.80
C PRO A 14 34.29 -3.66 45.36
N TRP A 15 34.25 -2.41 44.88
CA TRP A 15 33.75 -2.01 43.56
C TRP A 15 34.40 -2.77 42.40
N LYS A 16 35.67 -3.18 42.53
CA LYS A 16 36.36 -4.01 41.54
C LYS A 16 35.77 -5.41 41.41
N GLU A 17 35.42 -6.04 42.52
CA GLU A 17 34.84 -7.40 42.50
C GLU A 17 33.41 -7.33 41.95
N ILE A 18 32.63 -6.35 42.40
CA ILE A 18 31.27 -6.11 41.92
C ILE A 18 31.27 -5.85 40.40
N SER A 19 32.15 -4.99 39.89
CA SER A 19 32.22 -4.69 38.45
C SER A 19 32.62 -5.91 37.61
N THR A 20 33.45 -6.80 38.14
CA THR A 20 33.89 -8.03 37.44
C THR A 20 32.72 -8.98 37.17
N TYR A 21 31.73 -9.03 38.06
CA TYR A 21 30.51 -9.83 37.86
C TYR A 21 29.39 -9.07 37.15
N LEU A 22 29.30 -7.75 37.36
CA LEU A 22 28.23 -6.92 36.82
C LEU A 22 28.43 -6.61 35.33
N VAL A 23 29.67 -6.40 34.88
CA VAL A 23 29.99 -6.09 33.48
C VAL A 23 29.59 -7.24 32.53
N PRO A 24 29.95 -8.51 32.78
CA PRO A 24 29.49 -9.62 31.94
C PRO A 24 27.97 -9.74 31.91
N LEU A 25 27.30 -9.56 33.06
CA LEU A 25 25.86 -9.70 33.19
C LEU A 25 25.11 -8.59 32.41
N VAL A 26 25.56 -7.34 32.53
CA VAL A 26 25.05 -6.22 31.74
C VAL A 26 25.34 -6.42 30.25
N SER A 27 26.52 -6.94 29.89
CA SER A 27 26.86 -7.21 28.50
C SER A 27 25.95 -8.27 27.89
N ILE A 28 25.66 -9.36 28.60
CA ILE A 28 24.73 -10.40 28.13
C ILE A 28 23.33 -9.81 27.93
N LEU A 29 22.84 -9.02 28.88
CA LEU A 29 21.52 -8.37 28.78
C LEU A 29 21.47 -7.40 27.61
N ALA A 30 22.49 -6.56 27.44
CA ALA A 30 22.58 -5.61 26.33
C ALA A 30 22.62 -6.34 24.98
N SER A 31 23.46 -7.36 24.83
CA SER A 31 23.55 -8.16 23.61
C SER A 31 22.23 -8.86 23.28
N TYR A 32 21.54 -9.41 24.29
CA TYR A 32 20.23 -10.03 24.09
C TYR A 32 19.16 -9.03 23.62
N LEU A 33 19.09 -7.86 24.27
CA LEU A 33 18.14 -6.80 23.90
C LEU A 33 18.41 -6.26 22.49
N ILE A 34 19.68 -5.98 22.16
CA ILE A 34 20.09 -5.53 20.83
C ILE A 34 19.76 -6.59 19.78
N GLY A 35 20.08 -7.86 20.03
CA GLY A 35 19.77 -8.96 19.11
C GLY A 35 18.27 -9.10 18.85
N ARG A 36 17.42 -8.95 19.89
CA ARG A 36 15.97 -9.01 19.75
C ARG A 36 15.40 -7.83 18.95
N ILE A 37 15.91 -6.62 19.19
CA ILE A 37 15.52 -5.42 18.44
C ILE A 37 15.94 -5.56 16.97
N GLN A 38 17.16 -6.02 16.71
CA GLN A 38 17.69 -6.23 15.37
C GLN A 38 16.87 -7.29 14.62
N SER A 39 16.55 -8.41 15.27
CA SER A 39 15.75 -9.48 14.66
C SER A 39 14.35 -8.99 14.26
N SER A 40 13.67 -8.27 15.15
CA SER A 40 12.35 -7.70 14.87
C SER A 40 12.41 -6.68 13.72
N ASN A 41 13.43 -5.83 13.70
CA ASN A 41 13.63 -4.86 12.62
C ASN A 41 13.95 -5.54 11.28
N SER A 42 14.77 -6.60 11.29
CA SER A 42 15.07 -7.39 10.09
C SER A 42 13.78 -8.00 9.54
N GLN A 43 13.00 -8.69 10.37
CA GLN A 43 11.74 -9.31 9.94
C GLN A 43 10.77 -8.28 9.35
N ARG A 44 10.65 -7.11 9.97
CA ARG A 44 9.83 -6.01 9.44
C ARG A 44 10.34 -5.49 8.09
N ASN A 45 11.65 -5.42 7.92
CA ASN A 45 12.27 -4.99 6.68
C ASN A 45 12.03 -6.02 5.56
N ASP A 46 12.19 -7.30 5.86
CA ASP A 46 11.95 -8.41 4.93
C ASP A 46 10.51 -8.42 4.44
N VAL A 47 9.54 -8.23 5.35
CA VAL A 47 8.11 -8.13 4.98
C VAL A 47 7.86 -6.90 4.09
N ARG A 48 8.47 -5.74 4.39
CA ARG A 48 8.33 -4.55 3.53
C ARG A 48 8.91 -4.78 2.15
N GLN A 49 10.09 -5.37 2.08
CA GLN A 49 10.75 -5.70 0.83
C GLN A 49 9.90 -6.67 0.01
N LYS A 50 9.42 -7.75 0.63
CA LYS A 50 8.52 -8.72 -0.02
C LYS A 50 7.26 -8.04 -0.58
N ARG A 51 6.61 -7.17 0.20
CA ARG A 51 5.44 -6.40 -0.26
C ARG A 51 5.78 -5.54 -1.46
N TYR A 52 6.89 -4.80 -1.40
CA TYR A 52 7.32 -3.94 -2.50
C TYR A 52 7.61 -4.73 -3.78
N GLU A 53 8.39 -5.79 -3.69
CA GLU A 53 8.85 -6.57 -4.84
C GLU A 53 7.77 -7.44 -5.47
N GLN A 54 6.86 -8.01 -4.68
CA GLN A 54 5.86 -8.97 -5.17
C GLN A 54 4.53 -8.32 -5.56
N LEU A 55 4.16 -7.20 -4.93
CA LEU A 55 2.90 -6.52 -5.22
C LEU A 55 3.14 -5.18 -5.94
N TYR A 56 3.79 -4.23 -5.28
CA TYR A 56 3.80 -2.85 -5.78
C TYR A 56 4.64 -2.65 -7.04
N LEU A 57 5.80 -3.32 -7.14
CA LEU A 57 6.67 -3.19 -8.30
C LEU A 57 6.04 -3.75 -9.59
N PRO A 58 5.45 -4.96 -9.60
CA PRO A 58 4.69 -5.45 -10.74
C PRO A 58 3.53 -4.53 -11.13
N VAL A 59 2.79 -4.03 -10.14
CA VAL A 59 1.67 -3.10 -10.36
C VAL A 59 2.14 -1.80 -11.01
N ILE A 60 3.20 -1.17 -10.50
CA ILE A 60 3.74 0.06 -11.09
C ILE A 60 4.18 -0.19 -12.54
N ARG A 61 4.83 -1.33 -12.81
CA ARG A 61 5.24 -1.68 -14.18
C ARG A 61 4.05 -1.83 -15.11
N ASP A 62 3.02 -2.55 -14.68
CA ASP A 62 1.78 -2.71 -15.46
C ASP A 62 1.08 -1.38 -15.72
N LEU A 63 0.96 -0.53 -14.69
CA LEU A 63 0.42 0.82 -14.85
C LEU A 63 1.23 1.57 -15.91
N ILE A 64 2.56 1.52 -15.84
CA ILE A 64 3.46 2.21 -16.77
C ILE A 64 3.27 1.73 -18.21
N GLU A 65 3.25 0.42 -18.40
CA GLU A 65 3.16 -0.22 -19.71
C GLU A 65 1.77 -0.05 -20.34
N SER A 66 0.73 -0.24 -19.54
CA SER A 66 -0.67 -0.10 -19.99
C SER A 66 -1.09 1.35 -20.19
N GLY A 67 -0.42 2.30 -19.53
CA GLY A 67 -0.67 3.72 -19.68
C GLY A 67 -2.10 4.13 -19.28
N TYR A 68 -2.66 3.49 -18.24
CA TYR A 68 -4.06 3.71 -17.84
C TYR A 68 -4.39 5.16 -17.48
N TRP A 69 -3.41 5.99 -17.12
CA TRP A 69 -3.61 7.43 -16.89
C TRP A 69 -3.93 8.23 -18.17
N ARG A 70 -3.72 7.65 -19.36
CA ARG A 70 -3.99 8.31 -20.66
C ARG A 70 -5.36 7.99 -21.22
N THR A 71 -6.05 7.01 -20.64
CA THR A 71 -7.31 6.47 -21.14
C THR A 71 -8.34 6.49 -20.02
N ASP A 72 -9.61 6.70 -20.34
CA ASP A 72 -10.64 6.58 -19.32
C ASP A 72 -10.74 5.13 -18.83
N PRO A 73 -10.78 4.87 -17.51
CA PRO A 73 -10.76 3.51 -16.99
C PRO A 73 -11.86 2.63 -17.59
N GLN A 74 -13.06 3.17 -17.78
CA GLN A 74 -14.18 2.49 -18.45
C GLN A 74 -13.85 1.93 -19.85
N VAL A 75 -12.98 2.60 -20.63
CA VAL A 75 -12.56 2.13 -21.95
C VAL A 75 -11.53 1.00 -21.82
N ALA A 76 -10.69 1.08 -20.79
CA ALA A 76 -9.71 0.05 -20.43
C ALA A 76 -10.29 -1.07 -19.56
N HIS A 77 -11.61 -1.12 -19.34
CA HIS A 77 -12.22 -2.03 -18.37
C HIS A 77 -11.84 -3.49 -18.62
N LYS A 78 -11.81 -3.93 -19.88
CA LYS A 78 -11.44 -5.30 -20.21
C LYS A 78 -10.03 -5.65 -19.73
N SER A 79 -9.02 -4.84 -20.06
CA SER A 79 -7.64 -5.12 -19.63
C SER A 79 -7.50 -4.95 -18.12
N ILE A 80 -8.20 -3.99 -17.51
CA ILE A 80 -8.24 -3.85 -16.06
C ILE A 80 -8.81 -5.12 -15.41
N ALA A 81 -9.87 -5.71 -15.95
CA ALA A 81 -10.50 -6.90 -15.41
C ALA A 81 -9.70 -8.18 -15.67
N THR A 82 -9.04 -8.31 -16.82
CA THR A 82 -8.32 -9.54 -17.22
C THR A 82 -6.86 -9.56 -16.79
N ASP A 83 -6.24 -8.39 -16.66
CA ASP A 83 -4.78 -8.27 -16.49
C ASP A 83 -4.46 -7.64 -15.13
N PHE A 84 -5.00 -6.45 -14.85
CA PHE A 84 -4.69 -5.70 -13.62
C PHE A 84 -5.31 -6.33 -12.35
N TYR A 85 -6.60 -6.68 -12.38
CA TYR A 85 -7.28 -7.26 -11.22
C TYR A 85 -6.68 -8.62 -10.78
N PRO A 86 -6.39 -9.57 -11.69
CA PRO A 86 -5.76 -10.83 -11.30
C PRO A 86 -4.38 -10.63 -10.66
N MET A 87 -3.58 -9.67 -11.16
CA MET A 87 -2.28 -9.34 -10.56
C MET A 87 -2.41 -8.87 -9.11
N LEU A 88 -3.41 -8.02 -8.83
CA LEU A 88 -3.68 -7.54 -7.48
C LEU A 88 -4.27 -8.63 -6.57
N SER A 89 -5.23 -9.40 -7.08
CA SER A 89 -5.94 -10.41 -6.26
C SER A 89 -5.03 -11.57 -5.83
N GLN A 90 -4.02 -11.91 -6.62
CA GLN A 90 -3.00 -12.92 -6.27
C GLN A 90 -2.14 -12.55 -5.07
N HIS A 91 -2.05 -11.26 -4.74
CA HIS A 91 -1.17 -10.72 -3.70
C HIS A 91 -1.90 -9.81 -2.72
N ILE A 92 -3.21 -10.04 -2.52
CA ILE A 92 -4.04 -9.23 -1.62
C ILE A 92 -3.51 -9.26 -0.17
N GLU A 93 -2.89 -10.36 0.26
CA GLU A 93 -2.27 -10.51 1.58
C GLU A 93 -1.07 -9.59 1.80
N LEU A 94 -0.51 -9.02 0.72
CA LEU A 94 0.61 -8.09 0.74
C LEU A 94 0.18 -6.62 0.67
N MET A 95 -1.12 -6.35 0.48
CA MET A 95 -1.65 -4.98 0.42
C MET A 95 -1.50 -4.27 1.76
N GLY A 96 -1.32 -2.95 1.68
CA GLY A 96 -1.44 -2.08 2.84
C GLY A 96 -2.91 -1.80 3.15
N ASN A 97 -3.16 -1.19 4.30
CA ASN A 97 -4.52 -0.96 4.75
C ASN A 97 -5.30 -0.05 3.79
N ARG A 98 -4.65 0.96 3.19
CA ARG A 98 -5.36 1.89 2.28
C ARG A 98 -5.65 1.23 0.95
N SER A 99 -4.66 0.53 0.38
CA SER A 99 -4.85 -0.19 -0.89
C SER A 99 -5.85 -1.33 -0.75
N ALA A 100 -5.87 -2.06 0.36
CA ALA A 100 -6.85 -3.12 0.62
C ALA A 100 -8.29 -2.59 0.69
N ILE A 101 -8.51 -1.48 1.42
CA ILE A 101 -9.84 -0.83 1.48
C ILE A 101 -10.27 -0.37 0.08
N ALA A 102 -9.37 0.29 -0.66
CA ALA A 102 -9.66 0.75 -2.02
C ALA A 102 -9.93 -0.41 -2.99
N PHE A 103 -9.25 -1.56 -2.82
CA PHE A 103 -9.46 -2.76 -3.61
C PHE A 103 -10.87 -3.33 -3.41
N ILE A 104 -11.33 -3.44 -2.16
CA ILE A 104 -12.69 -3.89 -1.84
C ILE A 104 -13.73 -2.95 -2.46
N ASN A 105 -13.50 -1.63 -2.37
CA ASN A 105 -14.39 -0.64 -2.97
C ASN A 105 -14.39 -0.68 -4.50
N PHE A 106 -13.31 -1.17 -5.12
CA PHE A 106 -13.19 -1.35 -6.56
C PHE A 106 -13.80 -2.66 -7.07
N GLU A 107 -13.73 -3.72 -6.28
CA GLU A 107 -14.21 -5.06 -6.67
C GLU A 107 -15.70 -5.06 -7.01
N MET A 108 -16.51 -4.37 -6.21
CA MET A 108 -17.95 -4.26 -6.45
C MET A 108 -18.26 -3.58 -7.80
N PRO A 109 -17.79 -2.35 -8.10
CA PRO A 109 -17.89 -1.75 -9.43
C PRO A 109 -17.36 -2.64 -10.55
N LEU A 110 -16.19 -3.25 -10.37
CA LEU A 110 -15.57 -4.09 -11.40
C LEU A 110 -16.50 -5.22 -11.87
N PHE A 111 -17.25 -5.83 -10.94
CA PHE A 111 -18.08 -6.99 -11.25
C PHE A 111 -19.58 -6.73 -11.29
N THR A 112 -20.07 -5.70 -10.64
CA THR A 112 -21.48 -5.27 -10.72
C THR A 112 -21.77 -4.72 -12.11
N TYR A 113 -20.77 -4.10 -12.75
CA TYR A 113 -20.87 -3.60 -14.12
C TYR A 113 -20.48 -4.64 -15.18
N LYS A 114 -20.55 -5.94 -14.84
CA LYS A 114 -20.37 -7.09 -15.78
C LYS A 114 -21.36 -7.11 -16.95
N VAL A 115 -22.27 -6.16 -17.05
CA VAL A 115 -23.02 -5.91 -18.28
C VAL A 115 -22.43 -4.66 -18.92
N ASP A 116 -21.43 -4.86 -19.79
CA ASP A 116 -21.15 -3.99 -20.94
C ASP A 116 -20.15 -2.82 -20.83
N LEU A 117 -19.00 -2.99 -20.16
CA LEU A 117 -17.82 -2.11 -20.36
C LEU A 117 -16.70 -2.75 -21.21
N GLY A 118 -16.88 -3.97 -21.72
CA GLY A 118 -15.87 -4.63 -22.55
C GLY A 118 -16.07 -6.13 -22.84
N LEU A 119 -17.15 -6.73 -22.32
CA LEU A 119 -17.56 -8.10 -22.64
C LEU A 119 -18.93 -8.04 -23.32
N LEU A 120 -18.92 -7.99 -24.66
CA LEU A 120 -20.01 -8.46 -25.52
C LEU A 120 -20.16 -9.99 -25.38
N LEU A 121 -20.36 -10.48 -24.15
CA LEU A 121 -20.52 -11.90 -23.83
C LEU A 121 -21.82 -12.08 -23.06
N ASP A 122 -22.91 -11.73 -23.74
CA ASP A 122 -23.93 -12.74 -23.99
C ASP A 122 -24.81 -12.27 -25.15
N SER A 123 -24.28 -12.52 -26.35
CA SER A 123 -25.07 -12.76 -27.55
C SER A 123 -25.93 -14.02 -27.36
N HIS A 124 -26.87 -13.97 -26.42
CA HIS A 124 -27.97 -14.91 -26.33
C HIS A 124 -29.32 -14.16 -26.35
N LYS A 125 -29.71 -13.88 -27.60
CA LYS A 125 -31.07 -14.03 -28.13
C LYS A 125 -32.16 -13.14 -27.53
N ASN A 126 -32.18 -11.88 -27.95
CA ASN A 126 -33.42 -11.25 -28.43
C ASN A 126 -33.11 -10.03 -29.32
N PRO A 127 -33.32 -10.08 -30.65
CA PRO A 127 -33.06 -8.95 -31.56
C PRO A 127 -34.01 -7.75 -31.36
N LYS A 128 -34.87 -7.78 -30.34
CA LYS A 128 -35.80 -6.71 -29.96
C LYS A 128 -35.45 -6.03 -28.63
N GLU A 129 -34.45 -6.51 -27.90
CA GLU A 129 -34.01 -5.87 -26.67
C GLU A 129 -32.97 -4.81 -26.99
N THR A 130 -33.29 -3.56 -26.63
CA THR A 130 -32.33 -2.46 -26.68
C THR A 130 -31.12 -2.84 -25.83
N PRO A 131 -29.88 -2.65 -26.31
CA PRO A 131 -28.70 -2.90 -25.49
C PRO A 131 -28.83 -2.11 -24.19
N TYR A 132 -28.66 -2.80 -23.06
CA TYR A 132 -28.68 -2.19 -21.74
C TYR A 132 -27.62 -1.08 -21.70
N LYS A 133 -28.06 0.16 -21.50
CA LYS A 133 -27.14 1.29 -21.34
C LYS A 133 -26.80 1.42 -19.88
N ILE A 134 -25.54 1.20 -19.53
CA ILE A 134 -25.03 1.47 -18.18
C ILE A 134 -25.25 2.96 -17.87
N PRO A 135 -25.91 3.28 -16.74
CA PRO A 135 -26.06 4.66 -16.28
C PRO A 135 -24.71 5.39 -16.16
N GLN A 136 -24.67 6.69 -16.46
CA GLN A 136 -23.41 7.45 -16.39
C GLN A 136 -22.82 7.42 -14.97
N LYS A 137 -23.67 7.59 -13.94
CA LYS A 137 -23.31 7.48 -12.53
C LYS A 137 -22.51 6.21 -12.18
N ASP A 138 -22.86 5.09 -12.81
CA ASP A 138 -22.21 3.80 -12.56
C ASP A 138 -20.82 3.74 -13.20
N LYS A 139 -20.68 4.32 -14.40
CA LYS A 139 -19.39 4.48 -15.07
C LYS A 139 -18.46 5.39 -14.29
N ASP A 140 -19.01 6.47 -13.73
CA ASP A 140 -18.26 7.42 -12.92
C ASP A 140 -17.81 6.76 -11.61
N ALA A 141 -18.70 6.02 -10.94
CA ALA A 141 -18.36 5.23 -9.75
C ALA A 141 -17.24 4.21 -10.03
N TYR A 142 -17.26 3.55 -11.18
CA TYR A 142 -16.16 2.67 -11.60
C TYR A 142 -14.84 3.42 -11.78
N ASN A 143 -14.85 4.54 -12.52
CA ASN A 143 -13.66 5.34 -12.75
C ASN A 143 -13.07 5.86 -11.42
N ILE A 144 -13.90 6.39 -10.54
CA ILE A 144 -13.50 6.89 -9.22
C ILE A 144 -12.90 5.76 -8.38
N ALA A 145 -13.53 4.58 -8.35
CA ALA A 145 -13.04 3.45 -7.57
C ALA A 145 -11.68 2.95 -8.09
N PHE A 146 -11.52 2.84 -9.43
CA PHE A 146 -10.26 2.46 -10.05
C PHE A 146 -9.15 3.48 -9.75
N LEU A 147 -9.40 4.77 -9.98
CA LEU A 147 -8.42 5.82 -9.74
C LEU A 147 -8.04 5.91 -8.26
N SER A 148 -8.99 5.70 -7.36
CA SER A 148 -8.75 5.70 -5.90
C SER A 148 -7.87 4.52 -5.48
N LEU A 149 -8.09 3.34 -6.08
CA LEU A 149 -7.24 2.17 -5.90
C LEU A 149 -5.82 2.44 -6.38
N VAL A 150 -5.66 2.97 -7.60
CA VAL A 150 -4.33 3.29 -8.15
C VAL A 150 -3.62 4.32 -7.28
N ALA A 151 -4.30 5.40 -6.88
CA ALA A 151 -3.71 6.42 -6.01
C ALA A 151 -3.26 5.83 -4.66
N ALA A 152 -4.05 4.93 -4.05
CA ALA A 152 -3.67 4.25 -2.81
C ALA A 152 -2.44 3.34 -3.00
N LEU A 153 -2.37 2.61 -4.12
CA LEU A 153 -1.24 1.75 -4.46
C LEU A 153 0.04 2.57 -4.67
N LEU A 154 -0.02 3.68 -5.42
CA LEU A 154 1.12 4.55 -5.69
C LEU A 154 1.62 5.27 -4.42
N ALA A 155 0.70 5.72 -3.56
CA ALA A 155 1.08 6.36 -2.30
C ALA A 155 1.77 5.37 -1.35
N GLU A 156 1.27 4.14 -1.25
CA GLU A 156 1.89 3.11 -0.40
C GLU A 156 3.21 2.59 -0.98
N SER A 157 3.32 2.45 -2.29
CA SER A 157 4.57 2.04 -2.95
C SER A 157 5.66 3.10 -2.78
N SER A 158 5.34 4.38 -2.92
CA SER A 158 6.25 5.50 -2.65
C SER A 158 6.76 5.45 -1.21
N GLN A 159 5.86 5.31 -0.23
CA GLN A 159 6.24 5.19 1.17
C GLN A 159 7.15 3.99 1.45
N LEU A 160 6.92 2.85 0.78
CA LEU A 160 7.76 1.66 0.91
C LEU A 160 9.12 1.87 0.25
N ALA A 161 9.16 2.46 -0.96
CA ALA A 161 10.41 2.78 -1.66
C ALA A 161 11.31 3.65 -0.79
N HIS A 162 10.79 4.72 -0.20
CA HIS A 162 11.56 5.58 0.71
C HIS A 162 12.05 4.84 1.96
N LYS A 163 11.21 4.00 2.58
CA LYS A 163 11.60 3.21 3.77
C LYS A 163 12.68 2.17 3.46
N LEU A 164 12.66 1.61 2.26
CA LEU A 164 13.62 0.61 1.78
C LEU A 164 14.85 1.24 1.08
N LYS A 165 14.83 2.56 0.85
CA LYS A 165 15.83 3.31 0.07
C LYS A 165 15.93 2.83 -1.39
N PHE A 166 14.80 2.40 -1.96
CA PHE A 166 14.68 2.11 -3.39
C PHE A 166 14.30 3.37 -4.17
N PRO A 167 14.56 3.41 -5.50
CA PRO A 167 14.04 4.47 -6.35
C PRO A 167 12.51 4.52 -6.30
N ASP A 168 11.95 5.74 -6.20
CA ASP A 168 10.49 5.91 -6.22
C ASP A 168 9.98 5.99 -7.67
N LEU A 169 9.62 4.83 -8.20
CA LEU A 169 8.99 4.74 -9.53
C LEU A 169 7.56 5.27 -9.53
N SER A 170 6.87 5.23 -8.39
CA SER A 170 5.48 5.67 -8.26
C SER A 170 5.35 7.16 -8.52
N GLU A 171 6.29 7.97 -8.01
CA GLU A 171 6.34 9.43 -8.21
C GLU A 171 6.32 9.82 -9.69
N THR A 172 6.90 8.99 -10.57
CA THR A 172 6.95 9.26 -12.02
C THR A 172 5.57 9.30 -12.68
N ILE A 173 4.59 8.59 -12.12
CA ILE A 173 3.23 8.47 -12.69
C ILE A 173 2.15 9.07 -11.77
N SER A 174 2.43 9.30 -10.49
CA SER A 174 1.47 9.88 -9.53
C SER A 174 0.87 11.20 -10.02
N SER A 175 1.71 12.11 -10.54
CA SER A 175 1.24 13.42 -11.06
C SER A 175 0.24 13.29 -12.22
N SER A 176 0.37 12.26 -13.05
CA SER A 176 -0.54 12.00 -14.16
C SER A 176 -1.90 11.50 -13.67
N PHE A 177 -1.90 10.65 -12.63
CA PHE A 177 -3.13 10.14 -12.02
C PHE A 177 -3.84 11.20 -11.16
N ASP A 178 -3.11 12.04 -10.44
CA ASP A 178 -3.69 13.14 -9.66
C ASP A 178 -4.46 14.12 -10.55
N LEU A 179 -3.89 14.44 -11.72
CA LEU A 179 -4.54 15.30 -12.71
C LEU A 179 -5.82 14.66 -13.26
N GLN A 180 -5.79 13.35 -13.53
CA GLN A 180 -6.97 12.62 -13.99
C GLN A 180 -8.06 12.58 -12.90
N MET A 181 -7.70 12.29 -11.65
CA MET A 181 -8.62 12.29 -10.51
C MET A 181 -9.27 13.66 -10.31
N HIS A 182 -8.49 14.74 -10.33
CA HIS A 182 -9.03 16.11 -10.20
C HIS A 182 -10.00 16.47 -11.32
N LYS A 183 -9.70 16.08 -12.57
CA LYS A 183 -10.61 16.27 -13.70
C LYS A 183 -11.96 15.59 -13.45
N TRP A 184 -11.97 14.37 -12.91
CA TRP A 184 -13.21 13.64 -12.63
C TRP A 184 -14.02 14.26 -11.48
N LEU A 185 -13.36 14.65 -10.39
CA LEU A 185 -14.03 15.31 -9.26
C LEU A 185 -14.68 16.64 -9.67
N GLN A 186 -14.04 17.41 -10.55
CA GLN A 186 -14.61 18.67 -11.05
C GLN A 186 -15.83 18.48 -11.96
N LEU A 187 -15.90 17.37 -12.69
CA LEU A 187 -17.06 17.04 -13.54
C LEU A 187 -18.27 16.62 -12.70
N GLU A 188 -18.04 15.87 -11.62
CA GLU A 188 -19.11 15.44 -10.71
C GLU A 188 -19.79 16.63 -10.00
N ASP A 189 -19.01 17.64 -9.60
CA ASP A 189 -19.55 18.87 -8.97
C ASP A 189 -20.38 19.73 -9.93
N GLN A 190 -20.15 19.59 -11.26
CA GLN A 190 -20.90 20.33 -12.27
C GLN A 190 -22.23 19.65 -12.64
N ASP A 191 -22.29 18.32 -12.62
CA ASP A 191 -23.51 17.56 -12.95
C ASP A 191 -24.55 17.54 -11.80
N GLN A 192 -24.18 18.01 -10.60
CA GLN A 192 -25.09 18.12 -9.45
C GLN A 192 -25.78 19.50 -9.32
N ASN A 193 -25.45 20.47 -10.16
CA ASN A 193 -26.04 21.83 -10.18
C ASN A 193 -26.94 22.05 -11.40
#